data_AF-A0A4V1A336-F1
#
_entry.id   AF-A0A4V1A336-F1
#
_cell.length_a   1.000
_cell.length_b   1.000
_cell.length_c   1.000
_cell.angle_alpha   90.00
_cell.angle_beta   90.00
_cell.angle_gamma   90.00
#
_symmetry.space_group_name_H-M   'P 1'
#
loop_
_entity.id
_entity.type
_entity.pdbx_description
1 polymer ?
#
loop_
_entity_poly.entity_id
_entity_poly.type
_entity_poly.pdbx_seq_one_letter_code
_entity_poly.pdbx_strand_id
1 'polypeptide(L)'
;MTLDAIGGIIGLYGGLICGLIGWWFGRKLAKKNRGLDEFYQHIWKTARSYSWYLTIFVLYLLYSLNIFGVEMSVPMVLAMLTFIHIGSWGVIGAILTINLSRPEPFQISPIMMGITIMVISTSILTIIAIWMKNIWILFITVLPNIVGLYIALLGRKKALE
;
A
#
# COMPACT_ATOMS: atom_id res chain seq x y z
N MET A 1 -10.27 -5.67 -31.52
CA MET A 1 -9.86 -5.56 -30.10
C MET A 1 -8.87 -6.68 -29.85
N THR A 2 -7.66 -6.39 -29.36
CA THR A 2 -6.63 -7.41 -29.09
C THR A 2 -7.00 -8.22 -27.84
N LEU A 3 -6.51 -9.46 -27.71
CA LEU A 3 -6.72 -10.29 -26.52
C LEU A 3 -6.26 -9.58 -25.24
N ASP A 4 -5.18 -8.82 -25.31
CA ASP A 4 -4.66 -8.02 -24.19
C ASP A 4 -5.63 -6.92 -23.77
N ALA A 5 -6.28 -6.26 -24.73
CA ALA A 5 -7.29 -5.25 -24.45
C ALA A 5 -8.55 -5.86 -23.80
N ILE A 6 -8.94 -7.07 -24.21
CA ILE A 6 -10.06 -7.80 -23.60
C ILE A 6 -9.72 -8.17 -22.15
N GLY A 7 -8.51 -8.70 -21.90
CA GLY A 7 -8.03 -9.02 -20.56
C GLY A 7 -7.99 -7.79 -19.64
N GLY A 8 -7.50 -6.65 -20.16
CA GLY A 8 -7.48 -5.38 -19.43
C GLY A 8 -8.86 -4.88 -19.04
N ILE A 9 -9.84 -4.95 -19.96
CA ILE A 9 -11.24 -4.57 -19.70
C ILE A 9 -11.87 -5.49 -18.65
N ILE A 10 -11.69 -6.81 -18.78
CA ILE A 10 -12.21 -7.79 -17.81
C ILE A 10 -11.60 -7.53 -16.43
N GLY A 11 -10.29 -7.30 -16.34
CA GLY A 11 -9.63 -6.97 -15.09
C GLY A 11 -10.18 -5.69 -14.45
N LEU A 12 -10.34 -4.62 -15.24
CA LEU A 12 -10.82 -3.33 -14.76
C LEU A 12 -12.27 -3.40 -14.25
N TYR A 13 -13.20 -3.85 -15.10
CA TYR A 13 -14.62 -3.87 -14.74
C TYR A 13 -14.97 -5.03 -13.81
N GLY A 14 -14.33 -6.19 -13.98
CA GLY A 14 -14.47 -7.31 -13.07
C GLY A 14 -13.97 -6.97 -11.66
N GLY A 15 -12.80 -6.32 -11.56
CA GLY A 15 -12.27 -5.81 -10.30
C GLY A 15 -13.21 -4.79 -9.65
N LEU A 16 -13.74 -3.84 -10.42
CA LEU A 16 -14.72 -2.86 -9.94
C LEU A 16 -15.99 -3.55 -9.39
N ILE A 17 -16.57 -4.49 -10.12
CA ILE A 17 -17.78 -5.23 -9.70
C ILE A 17 -17.52 -6.00 -8.42
N CYS A 18 -16.43 -6.79 -8.36
CA CYS A 18 -16.06 -7.53 -7.16
C CYS A 18 -15.83 -6.60 -5.96
N GLY A 19 -15.18 -5.45 -6.18
CA GLY A 19 -14.98 -4.42 -5.15
C GLY A 19 -16.28 -3.83 -4.63
N LEU A 20 -17.22 -3.49 -5.52
CA LEU A 20 -18.54 -2.98 -5.14
C LEU A 20 -19.37 -4.02 -4.38
N ILE A 21 -19.35 -5.28 -4.83
CA ILE A 21 -20.04 -6.38 -4.16
C ILE A 21 -19.46 -6.59 -2.75
N GLY A 22 -18.14 -6.69 -2.63
CA GLY A 22 -17.46 -6.84 -1.34
C GLY A 22 -17.76 -5.67 -0.40
N TRP A 23 -17.75 -4.44 -0.92
CA TRP A 23 -18.10 -3.25 -0.14
C TRP A 23 -19.56 -3.28 0.34
N TRP A 24 -20.50 -3.66 -0.53
CA TRP A 24 -21.92 -3.76 -0.18
C TRP A 24 -22.17 -4.82 0.91
N PHE A 25 -21.61 -6.01 0.75
CA PHE A 25 -21.71 -7.08 1.76
C PHE A 25 -21.07 -6.66 3.09
N GLY A 26 -19.89 -6.04 3.05
CA GLY A 26 -19.21 -5.52 4.23
C GLY A 26 -20.05 -4.49 4.98
N ARG A 27 -20.68 -3.54 4.26
CA ARG A 27 -21.59 -2.55 4.84
C ARG A 27 -22.84 -3.18 5.43
N LYS A 28 -23.42 -4.19 4.77
CA LYS A 28 -24.60 -4.91 5.27
C LYS A 28 -24.28 -5.62 6.58
N LEU A 29 -23.12 -6.27 6.68
CA LEU A 29 -22.68 -6.94 7.90
C LEU A 29 -22.34 -5.94 9.02
N ALA A 30 -21.63 -4.85 8.70
CA ALA A 30 -21.31 -3.80 9.67
C ALA A 30 -22.57 -3.15 10.25
N LYS A 31 -23.60 -2.91 9.42
CA LYS A 31 -24.90 -2.39 9.88
C LYS A 31 -25.58 -3.33 10.87
N LYS A 32 -25.56 -4.65 10.61
CA LYS A 32 -26.15 -5.66 11.50
C LYS A 32 -25.46 -5.68 12.88
N ASN A 33 -24.15 -5.44 12.92
CA ASN A 33 -23.35 -5.46 14.14
C ASN A 33 -23.19 -4.06 14.78
N ARG A 34 -23.99 -3.06 14.38
CA ARG A 34 -23.89 -1.65 14.83
C ARG A 34 -22.51 -1.01 14.62
N GLY A 35 -21.67 -1.55 13.74
CA GLY A 35 -20.32 -1.05 13.43
C GLY A 35 -20.29 0.13 12.46
N LEU A 36 -21.40 0.85 12.32
CA LEU A 36 -21.53 2.08 11.50
C LEU A 36 -21.82 3.28 12.40
N ASP A 37 -21.06 3.38 13.48
CA ASP A 37 -21.16 4.43 14.49
C ASP A 37 -20.32 5.67 14.11
N GLU A 38 -20.32 6.67 14.99
CA GLU A 38 -19.52 7.90 14.83
C GLU A 38 -18.02 7.60 14.78
N PHE A 39 -17.58 6.57 15.51
CA PHE A 39 -16.21 6.09 15.52
C PHE A 39 -15.79 5.55 14.15
N TYR A 40 -16.62 4.71 13.51
CA TYR A 40 -16.43 4.27 12.13
C TYR A 40 -16.32 5.48 11.19
N GLN A 41 -17.22 6.47 11.30
CA GLN A 41 -17.17 7.64 10.42
C GLN A 41 -15.87 8.44 10.62
N HIS A 42 -15.43 8.61 11.86
CA HIS A 42 -14.18 9.28 12.16
C HIS A 42 -12.98 8.56 11.52
N ILE A 43 -12.87 7.23 11.69
CA ILE A 43 -11.79 6.42 11.11
C ILE A 43 -11.75 6.58 9.59
N TRP A 44 -12.86 6.36 8.91
CA TRP A 44 -12.86 6.31 7.44
C TRP A 44 -12.74 7.69 6.80
N LYS A 45 -13.14 8.77 7.51
CA LYS A 45 -12.85 10.15 7.12
C LYS A 45 -11.36 10.47 7.27
N THR A 46 -10.74 10.08 8.37
CA THR A 46 -9.31 10.24 8.62
C THR A 46 -8.47 9.45 7.62
N ALA A 47 -8.79 8.17 7.38
CA ALA A 47 -8.14 7.34 6.38
C ALA A 47 -8.21 7.94 4.96
N ARG A 48 -9.35 8.54 4.60
CA ARG A 48 -9.53 9.22 3.30
C ARG A 48 -8.61 10.43 3.19
N SER A 49 -8.48 11.23 4.25
CA SER A 49 -7.57 12.38 4.27
C SER A 49 -6.12 11.94 4.09
N TYR A 50 -5.67 10.91 4.81
CA TYR A 50 -4.31 10.36 4.62
C TYR A 50 -4.06 9.83 3.21
N SER A 51 -5.06 9.19 2.60
CA SER A 51 -4.96 8.66 1.24
C SER A 51 -4.80 9.76 0.20
N TRP A 52 -5.40 10.93 0.43
CA TRP A 52 -5.19 12.11 -0.41
C TRP A 52 -3.75 12.60 -0.34
N TYR A 53 -3.13 12.68 0.84
CA TYR A 53 -1.72 13.07 0.95
C TYR A 53 -0.81 12.10 0.18
N LEU A 54 -1.05 10.80 0.28
CA LEU A 54 -0.29 9.80 -0.47
C LEU A 54 -0.52 9.90 -1.98
N THR A 55 -1.75 10.15 -2.40
CA THR A 55 -2.10 10.29 -3.82
C THR A 55 -1.44 11.53 -4.42
N ILE A 56 -1.43 12.65 -3.70
CA ILE A 56 -0.73 13.87 -4.11
C ILE A 56 0.77 13.61 -4.24
N PHE A 57 1.39 12.94 -3.26
CA PHE A 57 2.80 12.55 -3.34
C PHE A 57 3.10 11.73 -4.60
N VAL A 58 2.26 10.74 -4.91
CA VAL A 58 2.44 9.89 -6.09
C VAL A 58 2.19 10.64 -7.39
N LEU A 59 1.24 11.58 -7.42
CA LEU A 59 1.05 12.46 -8.58
C LEU A 59 2.32 13.25 -8.90
N TYR A 60 2.96 13.83 -7.89
CA TYR A 60 4.24 14.54 -8.08
C TYR A 60 5.36 13.61 -8.54
N LEU A 61 5.42 12.39 -8.01
CA LEU A 61 6.39 11.39 -8.43
C LEU A 61 6.20 11.00 -9.89
N LEU A 62 4.97 10.65 -10.30
CA LEU A 62 4.65 10.30 -11.69
C LEU A 62 4.90 11.47 -12.64
N TYR A 63 4.57 12.69 -12.21
CA TYR A 63 4.85 13.90 -13.00
C TYR A 63 6.36 14.13 -13.18
N SER A 64 7.15 13.91 -12.13
CA SER A 64 8.61 14.01 -12.20
C SER A 64 9.20 12.96 -13.16
N LEU A 65 8.71 11.72 -13.11
CA LEU A 65 9.12 10.66 -14.05
C LEU A 65 8.85 11.05 -15.50
N ASN A 66 7.71 11.69 -15.78
CA ASN A 66 7.38 12.20 -17.11
C ASN A 66 8.40 13.28 -17.55
N ILE A 67 8.77 14.23 -16.68
CA ILE A 67 9.82 15.23 -16.97
C ILE A 67 11.17 14.57 -17.28
N PHE A 68 11.50 13.47 -16.62
CA PHE A 68 12.72 12.69 -16.89
C PHE A 68 12.64 11.81 -18.15
N GLY A 69 11.57 11.91 -18.94
CA GLY A 69 11.40 11.19 -20.20
C GLY A 69 10.94 9.74 -20.04
N VAL A 70 10.39 9.36 -18.88
CA VAL A 70 9.78 8.05 -18.69
C VAL A 70 8.39 8.05 -19.30
N GLU A 71 8.25 7.38 -20.45
CA GLU A 71 6.96 7.21 -21.12
C GLU A 71 6.06 6.26 -20.32
N MET A 72 4.88 6.74 -19.95
CA MET A 72 3.85 5.94 -19.26
C MET A 72 2.53 6.09 -20.01
N SER A 73 1.85 4.97 -20.23
CA SER A 73 0.53 5.00 -20.85
C SER A 73 -0.52 5.57 -19.89
N VAL A 74 -1.53 6.27 -20.41
CA VAL A 74 -2.64 6.80 -19.59
C VAL A 74 -3.31 5.71 -18.74
N PRO A 75 -3.62 4.50 -19.27
CA PRO A 75 -4.20 3.43 -18.46
C PRO A 75 -3.30 3.00 -17.30
N MET A 76 -1.97 2.95 -17.50
CA MET A 76 -1.01 2.60 -16.45
C MET A 76 -1.03 3.64 -15.32
N VAL A 77 -0.97 4.93 -15.67
CA VAL A 77 -1.01 6.03 -14.69
C VAL A 77 -2.32 6.00 -13.89
N LEU A 78 -3.46 5.84 -14.55
CA LEU A 78 -4.76 5.76 -13.88
C LEU A 78 -4.89 4.53 -12.98
N ALA A 79 -4.38 3.37 -13.42
CA ALA A 79 -4.37 2.16 -12.62
C ALA A 79 -3.53 2.34 -11.35
N MET A 80 -2.31 2.91 -11.47
CA MET A 80 -1.44 3.18 -10.34
C MET A 80 -2.08 4.16 -9.35
N LEU A 81 -2.63 5.28 -9.83
CA LEU A 81 -3.30 6.27 -8.99
C LEU A 81 -4.50 5.67 -8.25
N THR A 82 -5.34 4.91 -8.95
CA THR A 82 -6.53 4.27 -8.35
C THR A 82 -6.13 3.23 -7.32
N PHE A 83 -5.16 2.37 -7.66
CA PHE A 83 -4.67 1.34 -6.76
C PHE A 83 -4.08 1.94 -5.49
N ILE A 84 -3.25 2.98 -5.62
CA ILE A 84 -2.63 3.64 -4.47
C ILE A 84 -3.68 4.35 -3.63
N HIS A 85 -4.61 5.09 -4.24
CA HIS A 85 -5.63 5.83 -3.50
C HIS A 85 -6.58 4.92 -2.72
N ILE A 86 -7.16 3.93 -3.39
CA ILE A 86 -8.11 2.99 -2.77
C ILE A 86 -7.37 2.04 -1.83
N GLY A 87 -6.19 1.57 -2.23
CA GLY A 87 -5.35 0.67 -1.43
C GLY A 87 -4.91 1.33 -0.13
N SER A 88 -4.39 2.56 -0.17
CA SER A 88 -4.02 3.29 1.04
C SER A 88 -5.24 3.58 1.91
N TRP A 89 -6.39 3.90 1.31
CA TRP A 89 -7.61 4.16 2.07
C TRP A 89 -8.07 2.94 2.85
N GLY A 90 -8.06 1.77 2.20
CA GLY A 90 -8.38 0.50 2.84
C GLY A 90 -7.38 0.11 3.94
N VAL A 91 -6.07 0.17 3.64
CA VAL A 91 -5.01 -0.21 4.59
C VAL A 91 -4.98 0.71 5.80
N ILE A 92 -5.01 2.03 5.60
CA ILE A 92 -5.02 3.00 6.71
C ILE A 92 -6.31 2.88 7.52
N GLY A 93 -7.45 2.70 6.87
CA GLY A 93 -8.72 2.44 7.56
C GLY A 93 -8.66 1.19 8.44
N ALA A 94 -8.08 0.10 7.95
CA ALA A 94 -7.87 -1.12 8.73
C ALA A 94 -6.92 -0.91 9.91
N ILE A 95 -5.78 -0.23 9.70
CA ILE A 95 -4.81 0.08 10.76
C ILE A 95 -5.46 0.94 11.84
N LEU A 96 -6.17 2.01 11.47
CA LEU A 96 -6.86 2.89 12.41
C LEU A 96 -7.95 2.14 13.19
N THR A 97 -8.71 1.27 12.52
CA THR A 97 -9.71 0.42 13.18
C THR A 97 -9.04 -0.46 14.23
N ILE A 98 -7.97 -1.17 13.88
CA ILE A 98 -7.25 -2.05 14.82
C ILE A 98 -6.65 -1.26 15.99
N ASN A 99 -6.03 -0.13 15.70
CA ASN A 99 -5.33 0.67 16.70
C ASN A 99 -6.31 1.31 17.69
N LEU A 100 -7.37 1.93 17.18
CA LEU A 100 -8.34 2.64 18.02
C LEU A 100 -9.35 1.72 18.71
N SER A 101 -9.53 0.47 18.24
CA SER A 101 -10.34 -0.53 18.95
C SER A 101 -9.59 -1.24 20.07
N ARG A 102 -8.28 -0.99 20.22
CA ARG A 102 -7.47 -1.58 21.30
C ARG A 102 -7.32 -0.59 22.46
N PRO A 103 -7.26 -1.09 23.71
CA PRO A 103 -6.99 -0.25 24.88
C PRO A 103 -5.54 0.24 24.90
N GLU A 104 -4.63 -0.49 24.27
CA GLU A 104 -3.23 -0.10 24.11
C GLU A 104 -2.94 0.27 22.65
N PRO A 105 -2.17 1.34 22.42
CA PRO A 105 -1.83 1.77 21.07
C PRO A 105 -1.07 0.68 20.34
N PHE A 106 -1.36 0.51 19.05
CA PHE A 106 -0.64 -0.40 18.17
C PHE A 106 0.85 0.00 18.13
N GLN A 107 1.68 -0.75 18.84
CA GLN A 107 3.12 -0.63 18.74
C GLN A 107 3.58 -1.39 17.50
N ILE A 108 4.31 -0.70 16.61
CA ILE A 108 4.94 -1.36 15.46
C ILE A 108 5.96 -2.34 16.03
N SER A 109 5.69 -3.64 15.88
CA SER A 109 6.63 -4.65 16.35
C SER A 109 7.96 -4.51 15.59
N PRO A 110 9.11 -4.80 16.22
CA PRO A 110 10.37 -4.73 15.51
C PRO A 110 10.43 -5.68 14.30
N ILE A 111 9.63 -6.75 14.31
CA ILE A 111 9.41 -7.63 13.15
C ILE A 111 8.80 -6.86 11.98
N MET A 112 7.69 -6.15 12.22
CA MET A 112 7.03 -5.36 11.17
C MET A 112 7.93 -4.23 10.66
N MET A 113 8.66 -3.57 11.55
CA MET A 113 9.62 -2.53 11.20
C MET A 113 10.74 -3.10 10.32
N GLY A 114 11.31 -4.24 10.70
CA GLY A 114 12.36 -4.92 9.92
C GLY A 114 11.89 -5.31 8.52
N ILE A 115 10.70 -5.92 8.40
CA ILE A 115 10.10 -6.28 7.10
C ILE A 115 9.86 -5.03 6.25
N THR A 116 9.38 -3.94 6.85
CA THR A 116 9.11 -2.68 6.14
C THR A 116 10.40 -2.09 5.55
N ILE A 117 11.51 -2.10 6.32
CA ILE A 117 12.83 -1.65 5.84
C ILE A 117 13.30 -2.49 4.66
N MET A 118 13.13 -3.82 4.73
CA MET A 118 13.52 -4.73 3.65
C MET A 118 12.78 -4.44 2.35
N VAL A 119 11.45 -4.28 2.44
CA VAL A 119 10.59 -4.01 1.28
C VAL A 119 10.89 -2.65 0.65
N ILE A 120 11.01 -1.60 1.47
CA ILE A 120 11.29 -0.24 0.99
C ILE A 120 12.67 -0.17 0.33
N SER A 121 13.71 -0.67 1.00
CA SER A 121 15.08 -0.62 0.48
C SER A 121 15.24 -1.40 -0.82
N THR A 122 14.65 -2.60 -0.91
CA THR A 122 14.67 -3.42 -2.13
C THR A 122 13.95 -2.73 -3.28
N SER A 123 12.79 -2.11 -3.01
CA SER A 123 12.02 -1.38 -4.02
C SER A 123 12.78 -0.17 -4.57
N ILE A 124 13.38 0.65 -3.69
CA ILE A 124 14.16 1.84 -4.08
C ILE A 124 15.38 1.44 -4.91
N LEU A 125 16.17 0.47 -4.46
CA LEU A 125 17.37 0.05 -5.17
C LEU A 125 17.07 -0.63 -6.50
N THR A 126 15.90 -1.28 -6.63
CA THR A 126 15.44 -1.82 -7.92
C THR A 126 15.15 -0.70 -8.92
N ILE A 127 14.47 0.37 -8.49
CA ILE A 127 14.21 1.53 -9.35
C ILE A 127 15.54 2.15 -9.82
N ILE A 128 16.50 2.31 -8.91
CA ILE A 128 17.83 2.86 -9.23
C ILE A 128 18.61 1.93 -10.19
N ALA A 129 18.57 0.61 -9.97
CA ALA A 129 19.25 -0.37 -10.82
C ALA A 129 18.71 -0.34 -12.26
N ILE A 130 17.39 -0.21 -12.43
CA ILE A 130 16.74 -0.05 -13.74
C ILE A 130 17.20 1.26 -14.39
N TRP A 131 17.18 2.37 -13.65
CA TRP A 131 17.54 3.69 -14.17
C TRP A 131 19.00 3.76 -14.64
N MET A 132 19.93 3.21 -13.85
CA MET A 132 21.36 3.20 -14.16
C MET A 132 21.74 2.07 -15.14
N LYS A 133 20.79 1.23 -15.55
CA LYS A 133 21.01 0.00 -16.33
C LYS A 133 22.13 -0.88 -15.77
N ASN A 134 22.26 -0.89 -14.44
CA ASN A 134 23.33 -1.58 -13.74
C ASN A 134 22.75 -2.49 -12.65
N ILE A 135 22.66 -3.77 -12.96
CA ILE A 135 22.08 -4.78 -12.07
C ILE A 135 22.93 -5.02 -10.81
N TRP A 136 24.21 -4.67 -10.84
CA TRP A 136 25.10 -4.83 -9.67
C TRP A 136 24.69 -3.97 -8.47
N ILE A 137 23.92 -2.90 -8.71
CA ILE A 137 23.35 -2.05 -7.65
C ILE A 137 22.42 -2.85 -6.73
N LEU A 138 21.80 -3.93 -7.22
CA LEU A 138 20.97 -4.80 -6.39
C LEU A 138 21.77 -5.51 -5.30
N PHE A 139 23.08 -5.74 -5.45
CA PHE A 139 23.89 -6.31 -4.37
C PHE A 139 23.96 -5.38 -3.15
N ILE A 140 23.76 -4.07 -3.32
CA ILE A 140 23.70 -3.11 -2.22
C ILE A 140 22.47 -3.38 -1.33
N THR A 141 21.42 -4.03 -1.84
CA THR A 141 20.21 -4.38 -1.05
C THR A 141 20.51 -5.32 0.11
N VAL A 142 21.61 -6.07 0.05
CA VAL A 142 22.01 -7.02 1.09
C VAL A 142 22.19 -6.32 2.43
N LEU A 143 22.78 -5.12 2.46
CA LEU A 143 23.04 -4.37 3.69
C LEU A 143 21.76 -3.96 4.45
N PRO A 144 20.83 -3.19 3.85
CA PRO A 144 19.59 -2.83 4.53
C PRO A 144 18.71 -4.05 4.81
N ASN A 145 18.80 -5.12 4.00
CA ASN A 145 18.08 -6.36 4.27
C ASN A 145 18.61 -7.12 5.49
N ILE A 146 19.94 -7.17 5.69
CA ILE A 146 20.54 -7.73 6.90
C ILE A 146 20.14 -6.91 8.13
N VAL A 147 20.16 -5.57 8.04
CA VAL A 147 19.72 -4.69 9.13
C VAL A 147 18.24 -4.92 9.45
N GLY A 148 17.37 -4.96 8.45
CA GLY A 148 15.95 -5.25 8.62
C GLY A 148 15.71 -6.62 9.25
N LEU A 149 16.42 -7.64 8.80
CA LEU A 149 16.35 -8.99 9.37
C LEU A 149 16.82 -9.03 10.83
N TYR A 150 17.93 -8.36 11.16
CA TYR A 150 18.46 -8.29 12.52
C TYR A 150 17.46 -7.65 13.49
N ILE A 151 16.86 -6.53 13.09
CA ILE A 151 15.82 -5.84 13.87
C ILE A 151 14.61 -6.76 14.07
N ALA A 152 14.20 -7.49 13.03
CA ALA A 152 13.08 -8.41 13.13
C ALA A 152 13.36 -9.58 14.08
N LEU A 153 14.55 -10.16 14.03
CA LEU A 153 14.97 -11.27 14.90
C LEU A 153 15.11 -10.83 16.37
N LEU A 154 15.65 -9.64 16.62
CA LEU A 154 15.70 -9.04 17.97
C LEU A 154 14.30 -8.84 18.56
N GLY A 155 13.36 -8.36 17.76
CA GLY A 155 11.96 -8.21 18.17
C GLY A 155 11.31 -9.54 18.53
N ARG A 156 11.60 -10.60 17.77
CA ARG A 156 11.09 -11.95 18.06
C ARG A 156 11.64 -12.50 19.37
N LYS A 157 12.93 -12.28 19.67
CA LYS A 157 13.56 -12.77 20.90
C LYS A 157 12.92 -12.14 22.14
N LYS A 158 12.71 -10.82 22.14
CA LYS A 158 12.03 -10.10 23.24
C LYS A 158 10.57 -10.48 23.44
N ALA A 159 9.90 -11.04 22.43
CA ALA A 159 8.52 -11.48 22.54
C ALA A 159 8.37 -12.91 23.12
N LEU A 160 9.48 -13.64 23.27
CA LEU A 160 9.53 -15.01 23.80
C LEU A 160 10.10 -15.09 25.22
N GLU A 161 10.62 -13.97 25.74
CA GLU A 161 11.08 -13.77 27.13
C GLU A 161 9.94 -13.14 27.95
#